data_AF-I0H9I5-F1
#
_entry.id   AF-I0H9I5-F1
#
_cell.length_a   1.000
_cell.length_b   1.000
_cell.length_c   1.000
_cell.angle_alpha   90.00
_cell.angle_beta   90.00
_cell.angle_gamma   90.00
#
_symmetry.space_group_name_H-M   'P 1'
#
loop_
_entity.id
_entity.type
_entity.pdbx_description
1 polymer ?
#
loop_
_entity_poly.entity_id
_entity_poly.type
_entity_poly.pdbx_seq_one_letter_code
_entity_poly.pdbx_strand_id
1 'polypeptide(L)'
;MDPCGSAASEPYSSLMEPVNVLAIGIDLDLVLTKDGGRSRPLLGSYAAEGRFTYRPNWGLPDWPGGKQTAGPVLAFSRPEIRPGEGVRAIVVALFLEHTSDWRDVGPDDVLRMYEGSRICGHGRVAWVKPATWPMPEDEQNRLAAWLIPT
;
A
#
# COMPACT_ATOMS: atom_id res chain seq x y z
N MET A 1 7.35 -43.93 32.97
CA MET A 1 8.14 -43.03 32.11
C MET A 1 7.41 -42.99 30.78
N ASP A 2 6.50 -42.03 30.63
CA ASP A 2 5.72 -41.86 29.42
C ASP A 2 6.48 -40.98 28.44
N PRO A 3 6.57 -41.32 27.14
CA PRO A 3 7.09 -40.40 26.15
C PRO A 3 6.04 -39.32 25.89
N CYS A 4 6.42 -38.08 26.24
CA CYS A 4 5.70 -36.86 25.90
C CYS A 4 5.54 -36.78 24.37
N GLY A 5 4.32 -37.01 23.89
CA GLY A 5 3.97 -36.90 22.48
C GLY A 5 4.05 -35.45 22.01
N SER A 6 5.07 -35.15 21.21
CA SER A 6 5.14 -33.90 20.46
C SER A 6 4.05 -33.94 19.38
N ALA A 7 2.95 -33.25 19.62
CA ALA A 7 1.98 -32.95 18.57
C ALA A 7 2.65 -31.94 17.64
N ALA A 8 3.06 -32.38 16.45
CA ALA A 8 3.43 -31.50 15.37
C ALA A 8 2.21 -30.63 15.03
N SER A 9 2.27 -29.35 15.37
CA SER A 9 1.31 -28.36 14.89
C SER A 9 1.49 -28.27 13.37
N GLU A 10 0.57 -28.88 12.62
CA GLU A 10 0.49 -28.62 11.19
C GLU A 10 0.37 -27.11 10.99
N PRO A 11 1.19 -26.50 10.13
CA PRO A 11 1.10 -25.08 9.89
C PRO A 11 -0.30 -24.79 9.38
N TYR A 12 -0.99 -23.87 10.05
CA TYR A 12 -2.27 -23.30 9.64
C TYR A 12 -2.07 -22.46 8.37
N SER A 13 -1.56 -23.07 7.29
CA SER A 13 -1.72 -22.59 5.92
C SER A 13 -3.16 -22.89 5.53
N SER A 14 -4.09 -22.17 6.15
CA SER A 14 -5.40 -21.99 5.57
C SER A 14 -5.15 -21.33 4.22
N LEU A 15 -5.31 -22.13 3.17
CA LEU A 15 -5.40 -21.70 1.78
C LEU A 15 -6.60 -20.74 1.70
N MET A 16 -6.40 -19.48 2.08
CA MET A 16 -7.38 -18.45 1.78
C MET A 16 -7.54 -18.42 0.27
N GLU A 17 -8.77 -18.62 -0.20
CA GLU A 17 -9.08 -18.45 -1.61
C GLU A 17 -8.69 -17.03 -2.03
N PRO A 18 -7.98 -16.87 -3.16
CA PRO A 18 -7.59 -15.55 -3.62
C PRO A 18 -8.81 -14.66 -3.82
N VAL A 19 -8.80 -13.48 -3.21
CA VAL A 19 -9.84 -12.46 -3.40
C VAL A 19 -9.36 -11.40 -4.38
N ASN A 20 -10.31 -10.81 -5.12
CA ASN A 20 -10.03 -9.72 -6.04
C ASN A 20 -9.79 -8.42 -5.27
N VAL A 21 -8.69 -7.75 -5.57
CA VAL A 21 -8.30 -6.46 -5.01
C VAL A 21 -7.93 -5.50 -6.15
N LEU A 22 -7.68 -4.24 -5.82
CA LEU A 22 -7.13 -3.28 -6.79
C LEU A 22 -5.68 -2.94 -6.43
N ALA A 23 -4.81 -2.96 -7.43
CA ALA A 23 -3.50 -2.34 -7.39
C ALA A 23 -3.59 -0.95 -8.03
N ILE A 24 -3.08 0.06 -7.34
CA ILE A 24 -3.19 1.46 -7.74
C ILE A 24 -1.79 2.05 -7.77
N GLY A 25 -1.29 2.38 -8.96
CA GLY A 25 -0.03 3.11 -9.11
C GLY A 25 -0.26 4.59 -8.87
N ILE A 26 0.54 5.20 -8.00
CA ILE A 26 0.47 6.62 -7.67
C ILE A 26 1.82 7.31 -7.81
N ASP A 27 1.77 8.59 -8.18
CA ASP A 27 2.83 9.56 -7.97
C ASP A 27 2.57 10.25 -6.63
N LEU A 28 3.34 9.90 -5.61
CA LEU A 28 3.18 10.35 -4.23
C LEU A 28 4.13 11.49 -3.91
N ASP A 29 3.59 12.66 -3.59
CA ASP A 29 4.33 13.79 -3.04
C ASP A 29 4.17 13.84 -1.52
N LEU A 30 5.27 13.82 -0.78
CA LEU A 30 5.25 13.96 0.68
C LEU A 30 5.14 15.42 1.09
N VAL A 31 4.31 15.70 2.09
CA VAL A 31 4.19 17.04 2.69
C VAL A 31 5.49 17.40 3.41
N LEU A 32 5.95 18.64 3.25
CA LEU A 32 7.12 19.16 3.96
C LEU A 32 6.91 19.14 5.47
N THR A 33 7.98 18.92 6.23
CA THR A 33 7.91 18.88 7.70
C THR A 33 7.38 20.19 8.30
N LYS A 34 7.76 21.34 7.74
CA LYS A 34 7.28 22.66 8.20
C LYS A 34 5.76 22.86 8.01
N ASP A 35 5.15 22.10 7.10
CA ASP A 35 3.73 22.19 6.76
C ASP A 35 2.91 21.07 7.44
N GLY A 36 3.49 20.43 8.48
CA GLY A 36 2.81 19.39 9.26
C GLY A 36 3.02 17.96 8.76
N GLY A 37 3.89 17.77 7.76
CA GLY A 37 4.25 16.45 7.24
C GLY A 37 5.08 15.60 8.21
N ARG A 38 5.74 14.58 7.66
CA ARG A 38 6.60 13.68 8.47
C ARG A 38 7.84 14.42 8.95
N SER A 39 8.34 14.04 10.13
CA SER A 39 9.64 14.48 10.66
C SER A 39 10.78 13.51 10.34
N ARG A 40 10.44 12.32 9.81
CA ARG A 40 11.38 11.26 9.44
C ARG A 40 11.12 10.82 8.00
N PRO A 41 12.15 10.34 7.29
CA PRO A 41 11.94 9.74 5.98
C PRO A 41 10.91 8.62 6.01
N LEU A 42 10.24 8.43 4.89
CA LEU A 42 9.50 7.22 4.60
C LEU A 42 10.49 6.18 4.07
N LEU A 43 10.45 4.97 4.62
CA LEU A 43 11.31 3.87 4.22
C LEU A 43 10.50 2.85 3.42
N GLY A 44 11.12 2.28 2.39
CA GLY A 44 10.50 1.29 1.53
C GLY A 44 11.52 0.65 0.60
N SER A 45 11.05 -0.09 -0.40
CA SER A 45 11.82 -0.51 -1.57
C SER A 45 10.87 -1.17 -2.58
N TYR A 46 11.28 -1.29 -3.84
CA TYR A 46 10.64 -2.18 -4.82
C TYR A 46 11.19 -3.61 -4.79
N ALA A 47 12.34 -3.80 -4.11
CA ALA A 47 12.90 -5.12 -3.83
C ALA A 47 11.95 -5.95 -2.95
N ALA A 48 12.01 -7.28 -3.09
CA ALA A 48 11.04 -8.21 -2.50
C ALA A 48 10.91 -8.04 -0.98
N GLU A 49 12.03 -7.87 -0.29
CA GLU A 49 12.13 -7.69 1.17
C GLU A 49 11.52 -6.37 1.67
N GLY A 50 11.39 -5.37 0.81
CA GLY A 50 10.80 -4.07 1.15
C GLY A 50 9.28 -4.00 0.93
N ARG A 51 8.68 -5.06 0.37
CA ARG A 51 7.27 -5.03 -0.04
C ARG A 51 6.32 -5.17 1.15
N PHE A 52 5.18 -4.49 1.08
CA PHE A 52 4.12 -4.53 2.10
C PHE A 52 4.55 -4.15 3.53
N THR A 53 5.69 -3.46 3.65
CA THR A 53 6.25 -3.02 4.93
C THR A 53 5.57 -1.76 5.46
N TYR A 54 5.01 -0.93 4.58
CA TYR A 54 4.33 0.31 4.93
C TYR A 54 2.82 0.23 4.76
N ARG A 55 2.08 0.65 5.80
CA ARG A 55 0.62 0.50 5.89
C ARG A 55 -0.04 1.81 6.35
N PRO A 56 -0.10 2.82 5.48
CA PRO A 56 -0.77 4.06 5.80
C PRO A 56 -2.29 3.91 5.69
N ASN A 57 -2.97 4.95 6.16
CA ASN A 57 -4.37 5.17 5.86
C ASN A 57 -4.51 6.15 4.69
N TRP A 58 -5.61 6.04 3.94
CA TRP A 58 -5.90 6.85 2.76
C TRP A 58 -7.26 7.52 2.86
N GLY A 59 -7.32 8.80 2.53
CA GLY A 59 -8.58 9.47 2.19
C GLY A 59 -8.79 9.42 0.68
N LEU A 60 -9.90 8.80 0.27
CA LEU A 60 -10.29 8.68 -1.14
C LEU A 60 -10.81 10.01 -1.70
N PRO A 61 -11.00 10.14 -3.03
CA PRO A 61 -11.61 11.33 -3.63
C PRO A 61 -12.95 11.68 -2.99
N ASP A 62 -13.25 12.97 -2.91
CA ASP A 62 -14.49 13.55 -2.35
C ASP A 62 -14.83 13.21 -0.89
N TRP A 63 -14.04 12.37 -0.23
CA TRP A 63 -14.26 12.08 1.18
C TRP A 63 -14.04 13.32 2.05
N PRO A 64 -14.89 13.57 3.06
CA PRO A 64 -14.66 14.64 4.00
C PRO A 64 -13.36 14.42 4.76
N GLY A 65 -12.75 15.52 5.23
CA GLY A 65 -11.51 15.46 6.00
C GLY A 65 -11.62 14.51 7.19
N GLY A 66 -10.63 13.63 7.35
CA GLY A 66 -10.58 12.67 8.45
C GLY A 66 -11.26 11.32 8.19
N LYS A 67 -12.07 11.17 7.14
CA LYS A 67 -12.52 9.84 6.69
C LYS A 67 -11.33 9.14 6.01
N GLN A 68 -11.05 7.91 6.45
CA GLN A 68 -9.85 7.18 6.06
C GLN A 68 -10.15 5.68 5.89
N THR A 69 -9.39 5.01 5.02
CA THR A 69 -9.43 3.56 4.82
C THR A 69 -8.01 3.00 4.71
N ALA A 70 -7.85 1.72 5.03
CA ALA A 70 -6.55 1.06 4.94
C ALA A 70 -6.22 0.73 3.47
N GLY A 71 -4.94 0.84 3.13
CA GLY A 71 -4.41 0.43 1.84
C GLY A 71 -2.91 0.22 1.96
N PRO A 72 -2.43 -1.01 2.23
CA PRO A 72 -0.99 -1.24 2.31
C PRO A 72 -0.30 -0.84 1.01
N VAL A 73 0.92 -0.33 1.14
CA VAL A 73 1.77 -0.04 -0.01
C VAL A 73 2.53 -1.31 -0.36
N LEU A 74 2.34 -1.80 -1.59
CA LEU A 74 3.14 -2.90 -2.14
C LEU A 74 4.61 -2.48 -2.16
N ALA A 75 4.95 -1.33 -2.75
CA ALA A 75 6.33 -0.90 -2.92
C ALA A 75 6.46 0.59 -3.26
N PHE A 76 7.69 1.10 -3.13
CA PHE A 76 8.11 2.44 -3.56
C PHE A 76 9.24 2.35 -4.58
N SER A 77 9.34 3.32 -5.50
CA SER A 77 10.43 3.36 -6.50
C SER A 77 11.81 3.66 -5.94
N ARG A 78 11.91 4.14 -4.69
CA ARG A 78 13.17 4.46 -4.00
C ARG A 78 13.09 4.02 -2.54
N PRO A 79 14.23 3.70 -1.90
CA PRO A 79 14.20 3.10 -0.57
C PRO A 79 14.04 4.10 0.60
N GLU A 80 14.44 5.35 0.39
CA GLU A 80 14.28 6.44 1.36
C GLU A 80 13.66 7.62 0.64
N ILE A 81 12.57 8.16 1.19
CA ILE A 81 11.84 9.31 0.65
C ILE A 81 11.73 10.36 1.74
N ARG A 82 12.32 11.53 1.50
CA ARG A 82 12.34 12.60 2.51
C ARG A 82 11.05 13.43 2.43
N PRO A 83 10.62 14.07 3.53
CA PRO A 83 9.52 15.03 3.50
C PRO A 83 9.74 16.09 2.40
N GLY A 84 8.72 16.38 1.60
CA GLY A 84 8.81 17.28 0.45
C GLY A 84 9.23 16.64 -0.87
N GLU A 85 9.64 15.37 -0.88
CA GLU A 85 10.01 14.67 -2.11
C GLU A 85 8.82 13.89 -2.72
N GLY A 86 8.92 13.69 -4.04
CA GLY A 86 8.04 12.81 -4.81
C GLY A 86 8.60 11.39 -4.94
N VAL A 87 7.72 10.39 -5.04
CA VAL A 87 8.07 8.99 -5.29
C VAL A 87 6.93 8.27 -6.01
N ARG A 88 7.22 7.27 -6.84
CA ARG A 88 6.17 6.36 -7.33
C ARG A 88 5.90 5.29 -6.29
N ALA A 89 4.64 4.97 -6.05
CA ALA A 89 4.25 3.91 -5.13
C ALA A 89 3.09 3.09 -5.70
N ILE A 90 2.89 1.87 -5.19
CA ILE A 90 1.74 1.04 -5.54
C ILE A 90 0.95 0.76 -4.27
N VAL A 91 -0.29 1.22 -4.21
CA VAL A 91 -1.24 0.96 -3.12
C VAL A 91 -2.07 -0.27 -3.47
N VAL A 92 -2.36 -1.12 -2.49
CA VAL A 92 -3.23 -2.29 -2.68
C VAL A 92 -4.50 -2.13 -1.83
N ALA A 93 -5.65 -2.02 -2.50
CA ALA A 93 -6.95 -1.86 -1.87
C ALA A 93 -7.57 -3.24 -1.55
N LEU A 94 -7.32 -3.75 -0.34
CA LEU A 94 -7.64 -5.14 0.04
C LEU A 94 -9.12 -5.42 0.34
N PHE A 95 -9.90 -4.41 0.74
CA PHE A 95 -11.22 -4.62 1.34
C PHE A 95 -12.34 -3.94 0.53
N LEU A 96 -12.45 -4.27 -0.77
CA LEU A 96 -13.44 -3.66 -1.68
C LEU A 96 -14.91 -3.88 -1.25
N GLU A 97 -15.17 -4.91 -0.44
CA GLU A 97 -16.49 -5.17 0.13
C GLU A 97 -16.84 -4.21 1.27
N HIS A 98 -15.85 -3.76 2.03
CA HIS A 98 -16.03 -2.83 3.15
C HIS A 98 -15.83 -1.36 2.73
N THR A 99 -15.14 -1.13 1.62
CA THR A 99 -14.93 0.20 1.05
C THR A 99 -15.08 0.09 -0.46
N SER A 100 -16.32 0.07 -0.92
CA SER A 100 -16.68 0.02 -2.34
C SER A 100 -16.13 1.21 -3.12
N ASP A 101 -15.98 2.36 -2.45
CA ASP A 101 -15.49 3.63 -3.03
C ASP A 101 -14.09 3.50 -3.66
N TRP A 102 -13.30 2.47 -3.30
CA TRP A 102 -12.05 2.16 -4.00
C TRP A 102 -12.26 1.84 -5.49
N ARG A 103 -13.46 1.36 -5.87
CA ARG A 103 -13.82 1.04 -7.26
C ARG A 103 -14.04 2.29 -8.11
N ASP A 104 -14.33 3.42 -7.46
CA ASP A 104 -14.57 4.70 -8.14
C ASP A 104 -13.27 5.48 -8.35
N VAL A 105 -12.16 5.05 -7.73
CA VAL A 105 -10.84 5.64 -7.94
C VAL A 105 -10.38 5.39 -9.38
N GLY A 106 -10.03 6.46 -10.08
CA GLY A 106 -9.51 6.45 -11.44
C GLY A 106 -8.20 7.21 -11.60
N PRO A 107 -7.64 7.26 -12.82
CA PRO A 107 -6.49 8.11 -13.13
C PRO A 107 -6.75 9.59 -12.79
N ASP A 108 -5.68 10.29 -12.43
CA ASP A 108 -5.63 11.71 -12.02
C ASP A 108 -6.28 12.07 -10.68
N ASP A 109 -7.06 11.16 -10.09
CA ASP A 109 -7.56 11.29 -8.73
C ASP A 109 -6.43 11.47 -7.71
N VAL A 110 -6.73 12.15 -6.60
CA VAL A 110 -5.76 12.40 -5.53
C VAL A 110 -6.16 11.65 -4.27
N LEU A 111 -5.32 10.70 -3.87
CA LEU A 111 -5.41 10.01 -2.60
C LEU A 111 -4.64 10.80 -1.54
N ARG A 112 -5.26 11.05 -0.39
CA ARG A 112 -4.61 11.73 0.75
C ARG A 112 -4.00 10.69 1.67
N MET A 113 -2.68 10.68 1.82
CA MET A 113 -1.98 9.78 2.73
C MET A 113 -2.04 10.32 4.16
N TYR A 114 -2.54 9.53 5.10
CA TYR A 114 -2.68 9.90 6.50
C TYR A 114 -1.75 9.12 7.42
N GLU A 115 -1.25 9.81 8.45
CA GLU A 115 -0.64 9.21 9.64
C GLU A 115 -1.28 9.77 10.90
N GLY A 116 -2.17 8.98 11.49
CA GLY A 116 -3.12 9.48 12.48
C GLY A 116 -4.09 10.47 11.83
N SER A 117 -4.24 11.66 12.41
CA SER A 117 -5.10 12.72 11.89
C SER A 117 -4.44 13.61 10.83
N ARG A 118 -3.13 13.48 10.62
CA ARG A 118 -2.35 14.38 9.76
C ARG A 118 -2.26 13.86 8.34
N ILE A 119 -2.38 14.77 7.37
CA ILE A 119 -2.04 14.48 5.97
C ILE A 119 -0.52 14.57 5.83
N CYS A 120 0.09 13.47 5.39
CA CYS A 120 1.54 13.36 5.22
C CYS A 120 1.97 13.26 3.76
N GLY A 121 1.03 13.09 2.83
CA GLY A 121 1.31 13.07 1.40
C GLY A 121 0.06 13.08 0.54
N HIS A 122 0.26 13.32 -0.74
CA HIS A 122 -0.78 13.32 -1.78
C HIS A 122 -0.33 12.42 -2.92
N GLY A 123 -1.09 11.37 -3.19
CA GLY A 123 -0.85 10.43 -4.27
C GLY A 123 -1.76 10.70 -5.45
N ARG A 124 -1.22 11.22 -6.56
CA ARG A 124 -1.96 11.30 -7.82
C ARG A 124 -1.99 9.91 -8.46
N VAL A 125 -3.16 9.42 -8.82
CA VAL A 125 -3.32 8.10 -9.44
C VAL A 125 -2.83 8.12 -10.89
N ALA A 126 -1.86 7.29 -11.20
CA ALA A 126 -1.35 7.09 -12.56
C ALA A 126 -2.13 5.96 -13.28
N TRP A 127 -2.50 4.89 -12.57
CA TRP A 127 -3.27 3.78 -13.10
C TRP A 127 -3.94 2.98 -12.00
N VAL A 128 -5.00 2.26 -12.37
CA VAL A 128 -5.71 1.29 -11.54
C VAL A 128 -5.79 -0.03 -12.29
N LYS A 129 -5.47 -1.15 -11.64
CA LYS A 129 -5.52 -2.48 -12.22
C LYS A 129 -6.11 -3.49 -11.24
N PRO A 130 -6.88 -4.48 -11.74
CA PRO A 130 -7.22 -5.66 -10.95
C PRO A 130 -5.95 -6.39 -10.47
N ALA A 131 -6.02 -6.95 -9.28
CA ALA A 131 -4.99 -7.81 -8.71
C ALA A 131 -5.61 -8.84 -7.75
N THR A 132 -4.80 -9.73 -7.19
CA THR A 132 -5.26 -10.78 -6.26
C THR A 132 -4.68 -10.63 -4.85
N TRP A 133 -5.36 -11.21 -3.86
CA TRP A 133 -4.85 -11.33 -2.50
C TRP A 133 -5.14 -12.71 -1.87
N PRO A 134 -4.16 -13.41 -1.27
CA PRO A 134 -2.74 -13.05 -1.20
C PRO A 134 -2.11 -12.91 -2.58
N MET A 135 -1.29 -11.87 -2.78
CA MET A 135 -0.75 -11.53 -4.10
C MET A 135 0.44 -12.45 -4.44
N PRO A 136 0.36 -13.28 -5.50
CA PRO A 136 1.46 -14.13 -5.95
C PRO A 136 2.72 -13.34 -6.29
N GLU A 137 3.90 -13.94 -6.12
CA GLU A 137 5.19 -13.27 -6.30
C GLU A 137 5.40 -12.74 -7.74
N ASP A 138 4.99 -13.51 -8.74
CA ASP A 138 5.02 -13.12 -10.15
C ASP A 138 4.13 -11.89 -10.43
N GLU A 139 2.95 -11.84 -9.82
CA GLU A 139 2.08 -10.67 -9.87
C GLU A 139 2.73 -9.45 -9.20
N GLN A 140 3.31 -9.62 -8.02
CA GLN A 140 4.04 -8.55 -7.34
C GLN A 140 5.20 -8.02 -8.21
N ASN A 141 5.98 -8.92 -8.82
CA ASN A 141 7.12 -8.57 -9.67
C ASN A 141 6.67 -7.80 -10.93
N ARG A 142 5.59 -8.26 -11.58
CA ARG A 142 4.99 -7.59 -12.74
C ARG A 142 4.51 -6.17 -12.39
N LEU A 143 3.87 -5.99 -11.24
CA LEU A 143 3.43 -4.66 -10.78
C LEU A 143 4.62 -3.78 -10.40
N ALA A 144 5.58 -4.31 -9.64
CA ALA A 144 6.78 -3.59 -9.19
C ALA A 144 7.69 -3.15 -10.33
N ALA A 145 7.65 -3.80 -11.50
CA ALA A 145 8.40 -3.38 -12.69
C ALA A 145 8.10 -1.93 -13.10
N TRP A 146 6.88 -1.42 -12.85
CA TRP A 146 6.54 -0.01 -13.12
C TRP A 146 7.34 0.98 -12.25
N LEU A 147 7.85 0.55 -11.10
CA LEU A 147 8.58 1.40 -10.17
C LEU A 147 10.05 1.61 -10.59
N ILE A 148 10.58 0.77 -11.48
CA ILE A 148 11.96 0.87 -11.96
C ILE A 148 12.11 2.13 -12.84
N PRO A 149 13.09 3.00 -12.60
CA PRO A 149 13.38 4.13 -13.49
C PRO A 149 13.71 3.62 -14.89
N THR A 150 13.10 4.20 -15.92
CA THR A 150 13.46 4.00 -17.33
C THR A 150 14.66 4.84 -17.72
#